data_AF-A0A067C2F8-F1
#
_entry.id   AF-A0A067C2F8-F1
#
_cell.length_a   1.000
_cell.length_b   1.000
_cell.length_c   1.000
_cell.angle_alpha   90.00
_cell.angle_beta   90.00
_cell.angle_gamma   90.00
#
_symmetry.space_group_name_H-M   'P 1'
#
loop_
_entity.id
_entity.type
_entity.pdbx_description
1 polymer ?
#
loop_
_entity_poly.entity_id
_entity_poly.type
_entity_poly.pdbx_seq_one_letter_code
_entity_poly.pdbx_strand_id
1 'polypeptide(L)'
;MRRGLTLAAIRHRVFLWRRALGCERAFVVIFLGALALLALTSSVTAPSRFARSIYRADELPALQATVVNDVGQAPTLRFRILQLTDMHYTGRQHYPCRNPPHKAVERHLPCTESRMTEFIRHLLDTVEPDFVVFSGDLIESVEVPHTAAEVVDALHAATSEVVRRNLPWSMVFGNHDEGTTMSRRVMFGHLEDLPFGYIAMGPEGIGGVGNYALRVQAPQDGPWNARKSIPSLLRLYFIDSVKGLFTPSQLEFVTELSAATYHEHVPALMFFHHPLHEFKQYVDGDGQGQRLEKVSHGDHNSGMFDALAQMGDVKGVFVGHDHFNDYCFYNAPLHLCYGGGVGYGAAYGFEYTPRRARVIEWTWKTDAERITTWLHEDLSMGGTVSDKYKVFERKHARQKLRAHDDMFLV
;
A
#
# COMPACT_ATOMS: atom_id res chain seq x y z
N MET A 1 -6.67 -77.28 1.88
CA MET A 1 -6.49 -75.82 2.00
C MET A 1 -7.84 -75.13 1.84
N ARG A 2 -8.07 -74.10 2.67
CA ARG A 2 -9.17 -73.11 2.66
C ARG A 2 -10.58 -73.59 3.03
N ARG A 3 -10.95 -73.22 4.27
CA ARG A 3 -12.29 -73.21 4.88
C ARG A 3 -13.16 -72.10 4.26
N GLY A 4 -14.48 -72.29 4.28
CA GLY A 4 -15.49 -71.45 3.64
C GLY A 4 -16.03 -70.26 4.45
N LEU A 5 -16.92 -69.52 3.76
CA LEU A 5 -18.24 -68.96 4.14
C LEU A 5 -18.43 -68.44 5.60
N THR A 6 -19.09 -67.31 5.90
CA THR A 6 -20.22 -66.62 5.25
C THR A 6 -20.46 -65.22 5.88
N LEU A 7 -21.21 -64.36 5.16
CA LEU A 7 -21.68 -63.01 5.53
C LEU A 7 -22.54 -62.91 6.83
N ALA A 8 -22.85 -64.01 7.51
CA ALA A 8 -23.62 -64.01 8.76
C ALA A 8 -22.79 -63.63 10.01
N ALA A 9 -21.46 -63.70 9.95
CA ALA A 9 -20.58 -63.38 11.07
C ALA A 9 -20.33 -61.87 11.30
N ILE A 10 -20.66 -61.02 10.30
CA ILE A 10 -20.42 -59.57 10.36
C ILE A 10 -21.63 -58.82 10.95
N ARG A 11 -22.86 -59.33 10.75
CA ARG A 11 -24.08 -58.67 11.25
C ARG A 11 -24.34 -58.85 12.75
N HIS A 12 -23.72 -59.83 13.41
CA HIS A 12 -23.87 -60.03 14.86
C HIS A 12 -22.87 -59.20 15.71
N ARG A 13 -21.80 -58.65 15.11
CA ARG A 13 -20.83 -57.78 15.80
C ARG A 13 -21.20 -56.29 15.77
N VAL A 14 -22.07 -55.87 14.86
CA VAL A 14 -22.58 -54.48 14.78
C VAL A 14 -23.78 -54.26 15.71
N PHE A 15 -24.53 -55.32 16.05
CA PHE A 15 -25.72 -55.22 16.91
C PHE A 15 -25.40 -55.22 18.42
N LEU A 16 -24.27 -55.77 18.84
CA LEU A 16 -23.87 -55.84 20.26
C LEU A 16 -22.99 -54.67 20.74
N TRP A 17 -22.51 -53.81 19.85
CA TRP A 17 -21.84 -52.55 20.24
C TRP A 17 -22.82 -51.40 20.52
N ARG A 18 -24.10 -51.56 20.19
CA ARG A 18 -25.15 -50.55 20.39
C ARG A 18 -25.92 -50.64 21.72
N ARG A 19 -25.47 -51.47 22.67
CA ARG A 19 -26.19 -51.66 23.96
C ARG A 19 -25.32 -51.59 25.22
N ALA A 20 -24.16 -50.91 25.16
CA ALA A 20 -23.27 -50.74 26.32
C ALA A 20 -22.81 -49.28 26.56
N LEU A 21 -23.60 -48.29 26.14
CA LEU A 21 -23.40 -46.89 26.55
C LEU A 21 -24.72 -46.34 27.06
N GLY A 22 -24.85 -46.37 28.39
CA GLY A 22 -26.02 -45.96 29.14
C GLY A 22 -26.39 -44.50 28.91
N CYS A 23 -27.70 -44.28 28.92
CA CYS A 23 -28.36 -43.00 29.11
C CYS A 23 -27.82 -42.35 30.39
N GLU A 24 -26.82 -41.48 30.25
CA GLU A 24 -26.55 -40.38 31.18
C GLU A 24 -25.49 -39.39 30.62
N ARG A 25 -24.78 -39.74 29.55
CA ARG A 25 -23.86 -38.82 28.85
C ARG A 25 -24.40 -38.20 27.55
N ALA A 26 -25.57 -38.64 27.09
CA ALA A 26 -26.20 -38.10 25.88
C ALA A 26 -26.83 -36.70 26.09
N PHE A 27 -27.26 -36.38 27.32
CA PHE A 27 -27.83 -35.06 27.61
C PHE A 27 -26.78 -33.96 27.75
N VAL A 28 -25.57 -34.26 28.22
CA VAL A 28 -24.49 -33.27 28.35
C VAL A 28 -23.86 -32.94 27.00
N VAL A 29 -23.75 -33.91 26.08
CA VAL A 29 -23.20 -33.67 24.73
C VAL A 29 -24.20 -32.95 23.83
N ILE A 30 -25.51 -33.16 24.00
CA ILE A 30 -26.54 -32.43 23.23
C ILE A 30 -26.70 -31.00 23.76
N PHE A 31 -26.56 -30.75 25.07
CA PHE A 31 -26.58 -29.37 25.59
C PHE A 31 -25.30 -28.59 25.24
N LEU A 32 -24.11 -29.21 25.32
CA LEU A 32 -22.86 -28.57 24.90
C LEU A 32 -22.78 -28.41 23.37
N GLY A 33 -23.33 -29.36 22.61
CA GLY A 33 -23.43 -29.28 21.15
C GLY A 33 -24.45 -28.23 20.67
N ALA A 34 -25.56 -28.05 21.38
CA ALA A 34 -26.54 -27.00 21.08
C ALA A 34 -26.03 -25.61 21.49
N LEU A 35 -25.30 -25.47 22.60
CA LEU A 35 -24.61 -24.22 22.95
C LEU A 35 -23.47 -23.89 21.97
N ALA A 36 -22.73 -24.89 21.47
CA ALA A 36 -21.74 -24.69 20.42
C ALA A 36 -22.38 -24.34 19.07
N LEU A 37 -23.53 -24.93 18.71
CA LEU A 37 -24.26 -24.56 17.48
C LEU A 37 -24.98 -23.20 17.60
N LEU A 38 -25.45 -22.81 18.79
CA LEU A 38 -25.97 -21.47 19.04
C LEU A 38 -24.85 -20.43 19.06
N ALA A 39 -23.64 -20.77 19.51
CA ALA A 39 -22.45 -19.92 19.39
C ALA A 39 -21.91 -19.84 17.94
N LEU A 40 -22.12 -20.89 17.13
CA LEU A 40 -21.75 -20.94 15.70
C LEU A 40 -22.81 -20.35 14.75
N THR A 41 -24.02 -20.08 15.25
CA THR A 41 -25.08 -19.38 14.51
C THR A 41 -25.34 -17.97 15.03
N SER A 42 -24.77 -17.61 16.19
CA SER A 42 -24.69 -16.23 16.68
C SER A 42 -23.45 -15.48 16.21
N SER A 43 -22.69 -15.99 15.23
CA SER A 43 -21.95 -15.15 14.28
C SER A 43 -22.92 -14.42 13.35
N VAL A 44 -23.92 -13.78 13.98
CA VAL A 44 -24.38 -12.46 13.56
C VAL A 44 -23.09 -11.71 13.25
N THR A 45 -22.94 -11.32 11.99
CA THR A 45 -21.95 -10.37 11.52
C THR A 45 -21.86 -9.28 12.58
N ALA A 46 -20.89 -9.38 13.49
CA ALA A 46 -20.57 -8.27 14.35
C ALA A 46 -20.17 -7.19 13.33
N PRO A 47 -20.89 -6.07 13.24
CA PRO A 47 -20.38 -4.98 12.44
C PRO A 47 -18.96 -4.76 12.93
N SER A 48 -17.99 -4.78 12.00
CA SER A 48 -16.62 -4.43 12.34
C SER A 48 -16.68 -3.21 13.26
N ARG A 49 -15.92 -3.21 14.36
CA ARG A 49 -15.90 -2.04 15.26
C ARG A 49 -15.45 -0.76 14.53
N PHE A 50 -14.92 -0.91 13.32
CA PHE A 50 -14.49 0.12 12.39
C PHE A 50 -15.49 0.39 11.24
N ALA A 51 -16.60 -0.36 11.16
CA ALA A 51 -17.66 -0.17 10.17
C ALA A 51 -18.66 0.91 10.61
N ARG A 52 -18.19 2.15 10.72
CA ARG A 52 -19.04 3.32 10.47
C ARG A 52 -18.16 4.45 9.97
N SER A 53 -18.23 4.63 8.64
CA SER A 53 -17.51 5.58 7.83
C SER A 53 -17.72 7.03 8.29
N ILE A 54 -16.61 7.73 8.52
CA ILE A 54 -16.47 9.15 8.20
C ILE A 54 -15.17 9.26 7.38
N TYR A 55 -15.09 8.55 6.26
CA TYR A 55 -13.99 8.72 5.31
C TYR A 55 -14.45 9.76 4.29
N ARG A 56 -13.88 10.98 4.27
CA ARG A 56 -14.08 11.92 3.15
C ARG A 56 -13.70 11.28 1.80
N ALA A 57 -12.75 10.35 1.82
CA ALA A 57 -12.40 9.52 0.67
C ALA A 57 -13.60 8.72 0.09
N ASP A 58 -14.64 8.40 0.88
CA ASP A 58 -15.84 7.72 0.39
C ASP A 58 -16.78 8.67 -0.38
N GLU A 59 -16.63 9.99 -0.20
CA GLU A 59 -17.39 11.02 -0.94
C GLU A 59 -16.75 11.38 -2.29
N LEU A 60 -15.48 11.02 -2.48
CA LEU A 60 -14.77 11.21 -3.74
C LEU A 60 -15.14 10.10 -4.75
N PRO A 61 -15.01 10.37 -6.07
CA PRO A 61 -15.16 9.33 -7.08
C PRO A 61 -14.28 8.12 -6.78
N ALA A 62 -14.74 6.92 -7.13
CA ALA A 62 -13.91 5.73 -6.99
C ALA A 62 -12.58 5.90 -7.75
N LEU A 63 -11.45 5.55 -7.10
CA LEU A 63 -10.17 5.39 -7.79
C LEU A 63 -10.32 4.27 -8.83
N GLN A 64 -10.06 4.57 -10.10
CA GLN A 64 -10.24 3.62 -11.19
C GLN A 64 -8.93 3.36 -11.91
N ALA A 65 -8.72 2.11 -12.32
CA ALA A 65 -7.65 1.77 -13.26
C ALA A 65 -7.96 2.35 -14.65
N THR A 66 -6.95 2.87 -15.33
CA THR A 66 -7.05 3.44 -16.67
C THR A 66 -7.02 2.34 -17.72
N VAL A 67 -7.87 2.46 -18.74
CA VAL A 67 -7.85 1.57 -19.91
C VAL A 67 -6.77 2.02 -20.88
N VAL A 68 -5.83 1.13 -21.18
CA VAL A 68 -4.79 1.33 -22.19
C VAL A 68 -5.09 0.41 -23.37
N ASN A 69 -5.46 1.01 -24.49
CA ASN A 69 -5.79 0.31 -25.74
C ASN A 69 -4.69 0.51 -26.77
N ASP A 70 -4.02 -0.56 -27.16
CA ASP A 70 -3.22 -0.59 -28.38
C ASP A 70 -4.08 -1.15 -29.52
N VAL A 71 -3.98 -0.54 -30.72
CA VAL A 71 -4.76 -0.94 -31.90
C VAL A 71 -4.54 -2.43 -32.19
N GLY A 72 -5.61 -3.23 -32.15
CA GLY A 72 -5.58 -4.67 -32.43
C GLY A 72 -5.16 -5.57 -31.26
N GLN A 73 -4.91 -5.02 -30.07
CA GLN A 73 -4.62 -5.80 -28.86
C GLN A 73 -5.82 -5.85 -27.90
N ALA A 74 -5.84 -6.86 -27.03
CA ALA A 74 -6.79 -6.91 -25.92
C ALA A 74 -6.54 -5.73 -24.96
N PRO A 75 -7.60 -5.11 -24.40
CA PRO A 75 -7.46 -3.96 -23.52
C PRO A 75 -6.65 -4.33 -22.28
N THR A 76 -5.72 -3.44 -21.90
CA THR A 76 -4.92 -3.56 -20.67
C THR A 76 -5.45 -2.56 -19.65
N LEU A 77 -5.66 -2.96 -18.40
CA LEU A 77 -5.88 -2.01 -17.30
C LEU A 77 -4.53 -1.63 -16.70
N ARG A 78 -4.37 -0.35 -16.37
CA ARG A 78 -3.18 0.20 -15.72
C ARG A 78 -3.60 1.04 -14.52
N PHE A 79 -2.85 0.95 -13.42
CA PHE A 79 -2.90 1.93 -12.35
C PHE A 79 -1.47 2.28 -11.93
N ARG A 80 -1.08 3.54 -12.16
CA ARG A 80 0.27 4.04 -11.94
C ARG A 80 0.29 5.00 -10.75
N ILE A 81 1.13 4.70 -9.79
CA ILE A 81 1.35 5.46 -8.56
C ILE A 81 2.74 6.11 -8.63
N LEU A 82 2.82 7.42 -8.41
CA LEU A 82 4.07 8.10 -8.12
C LEU A 82 4.22 8.25 -6.61
N GLN A 83 5.24 7.61 -6.03
CA GLN A 83 5.61 7.77 -4.63
C GLN A 83 6.57 8.94 -4.51
N LEU A 84 6.15 9.98 -3.78
CA LEU A 84 6.95 11.13 -3.39
C LEU A 84 7.20 11.04 -1.88
N THR A 85 8.45 11.20 -1.46
CA THR A 85 8.81 11.01 -0.06
C THR A 85 9.95 11.93 0.30
N ASP A 86 10.01 12.33 1.57
CA ASP A 86 11.14 13.10 2.10
C ASP A 86 11.33 14.41 1.32
N MET A 87 10.23 15.16 1.20
CA MET A 87 10.18 16.43 0.50
C MET A 87 10.72 17.57 1.37
N HIS A 88 10.36 17.59 2.66
CA HIS A 88 10.76 18.62 3.62
C HIS A 88 10.46 20.04 3.13
N TYR A 89 9.25 20.29 2.61
CA TYR A 89 8.82 21.65 2.29
C TYR A 89 8.84 22.53 3.54
N THR A 90 9.45 23.70 3.39
CA THR A 90 9.40 24.80 4.37
C THR A 90 8.35 25.84 3.98
N GLY A 91 7.79 25.76 2.76
CA GLY A 91 6.94 26.80 2.18
C GLY A 91 7.71 28.06 1.74
N ARG A 92 9.04 28.03 1.81
CA ARG A 92 9.92 29.14 1.43
C ARG A 92 10.65 28.76 0.15
N GLN A 93 10.15 29.25 -0.99
CA GLN A 93 10.65 28.94 -2.34
C GLN A 93 12.19 29.06 -2.51
N HIS A 94 12.81 30.03 -1.83
CA HIS A 94 14.25 30.29 -1.92
C HIS A 94 15.07 29.61 -0.80
N TYR A 95 14.48 28.71 -0.02
CA TYR A 95 15.20 28.02 1.04
C TYR A 95 16.35 27.18 0.44
N PRO A 96 17.61 27.40 0.87
CA PRO A 96 18.77 26.79 0.23
C PRO A 96 18.86 25.30 0.53
N CYS A 97 19.43 24.54 -0.39
CA CYS A 97 19.70 23.12 -0.17
C CYS A 97 20.72 22.87 0.94
N ARG A 98 20.40 21.98 1.89
CA ARG A 98 21.36 21.45 2.89
C ARG A 98 22.51 20.70 2.22
N ASN A 99 22.22 19.95 1.15
CA ASN A 99 23.18 19.18 0.36
C ASN A 99 22.89 19.34 -1.14
N PRO A 100 23.42 20.40 -1.79
CA PRO A 100 23.20 20.62 -3.21
C PRO A 100 23.89 19.50 -4.02
N PRO A 101 23.25 18.95 -5.07
CA PRO A 101 23.90 17.97 -5.94
C PRO A 101 25.17 18.56 -6.59
N HIS A 102 26.20 17.74 -6.74
CA HIS A 102 27.49 18.13 -7.32
C HIS A 102 27.31 18.79 -8.70
N LYS A 103 26.38 18.27 -9.53
CA LYS A 103 26.03 18.85 -10.84
C LYS A 103 25.42 20.25 -10.75
N ALA A 104 24.68 20.56 -9.69
CA ALA A 104 24.17 21.91 -9.46
C ALA A 104 25.32 22.88 -9.16
N VAL A 105 26.28 22.44 -8.34
CA VAL A 105 27.49 23.19 -8.01
C VAL A 105 28.37 23.42 -9.25
N GLU A 106 28.71 22.36 -9.99
CA GLU A 106 29.49 22.43 -11.23
C GLU A 106 28.90 23.43 -12.24
N ARG A 107 27.56 23.40 -12.40
CA ARG A 107 26.83 24.22 -13.38
C ARG A 107 26.41 25.59 -12.84
N HIS A 108 26.78 25.94 -11.61
CA HIS A 108 26.39 27.18 -10.95
C HIS A 108 24.86 27.39 -10.93
N LEU A 109 24.10 26.31 -10.79
CA LEU A 109 22.64 26.34 -10.71
C LEU A 109 22.19 26.60 -9.27
N PRO A 110 21.20 27.49 -9.04
CA PRO A 110 20.65 27.68 -7.70
C PRO A 110 19.98 26.40 -7.23
N CYS A 111 20.31 25.96 -6.01
CA CYS A 111 19.69 24.81 -5.36
C CYS A 111 18.80 25.31 -4.22
N THR A 112 17.49 25.24 -4.42
CA THR A 112 16.47 25.73 -3.49
C THR A 112 15.23 24.83 -3.46
N GLU A 113 14.29 25.09 -2.55
CA GLU A 113 12.98 24.44 -2.52
C GLU A 113 12.22 24.54 -3.87
N SER A 114 12.33 25.66 -4.59
CA SER A 114 11.75 25.78 -5.94
C SER A 114 12.28 24.72 -6.90
N ARG A 115 13.53 24.26 -6.72
CA ARG A 115 14.09 23.18 -7.55
C ARG A 115 13.40 21.86 -7.29
N MET A 116 13.05 21.55 -6.03
CA MET A 116 12.21 20.39 -5.72
C MET A 116 10.86 20.50 -6.42
N THR A 117 10.22 21.67 -6.37
CA THR A 117 8.91 21.87 -7.02
C THR A 117 9.01 21.68 -8.54
N GLU A 118 10.09 22.17 -9.17
CA GLU A 118 10.37 21.91 -10.59
C GLU A 118 10.56 20.43 -10.90
N PHE A 119 11.31 19.71 -10.06
CA PHE A 119 11.54 18.29 -10.24
C PHE A 119 10.24 17.48 -10.07
N ILE A 120 9.44 17.76 -9.04
CA ILE A 120 8.12 17.14 -8.85
C ILE A 120 7.21 17.42 -10.03
N ARG A 121 7.17 18.66 -10.54
CA ARG A 121 6.43 19.00 -11.76
C ARG A 121 6.89 18.16 -12.95
N HIS A 122 8.19 18.04 -13.17
CA HIS A 122 8.73 17.21 -14.24
C HIS A 122 8.32 15.74 -14.08
N LEU A 123 8.41 15.17 -12.87
CA LEU A 123 7.96 13.81 -12.59
C LEU A 123 6.47 13.64 -12.91
N LEU A 124 5.60 14.55 -12.47
CA LEU A 124 4.17 14.46 -12.75
C LEU A 124 3.87 14.53 -14.25
N ASP A 125 4.60 15.37 -14.98
CA ASP A 125 4.42 15.55 -16.43
C ASP A 125 4.98 14.38 -17.25
N THR A 126 6.07 13.73 -16.82
CA THR A 126 6.67 12.59 -17.55
C THR A 126 6.14 11.23 -17.14
N VAL A 127 5.83 11.05 -15.86
CA VAL A 127 5.31 9.78 -15.32
C VAL A 127 3.83 9.64 -15.62
N GLU A 128 3.07 10.74 -15.74
CA GLU A 128 1.62 10.75 -15.93
C GLU A 128 0.92 9.74 -14.97
N PRO A 129 1.08 9.91 -13.64
CA PRO A 129 0.53 8.98 -12.67
C PRO A 129 -1.00 9.07 -12.62
N ASP A 130 -1.65 7.95 -12.37
CA ASP A 130 -3.08 7.90 -12.06
C ASP A 130 -3.33 8.29 -10.58
N PHE A 131 -2.29 8.20 -9.73
CA PHE A 131 -2.35 8.48 -8.29
C PHE A 131 -0.99 8.91 -7.72
N VAL A 132 -0.97 9.78 -6.71
CA VAL A 132 0.25 10.19 -6.00
C VAL A 132 0.20 9.76 -4.54
N VAL A 133 1.28 9.19 -4.02
CA VAL A 133 1.42 8.87 -2.59
C VAL A 133 2.55 9.69 -2.00
N PHE A 134 2.24 10.52 -1.01
CA PHE A 134 3.23 11.16 -0.15
C PHE A 134 3.56 10.24 1.03
N SER A 135 4.71 9.56 1.01
CA SER A 135 5.06 8.56 2.04
C SER A 135 5.81 9.14 3.26
N GLY A 136 5.39 10.32 3.71
CA GLY A 136 5.91 11.01 4.89
C GLY A 136 6.96 12.08 4.59
N ASP A 137 7.20 12.90 5.61
CA ASP A 137 8.08 14.08 5.58
C ASP A 137 7.75 15.01 4.40
N LEU A 138 6.45 15.39 4.34
CA LEU A 138 5.95 16.36 3.38
C LEU A 138 6.54 17.73 3.68
N ILE A 139 6.59 18.11 4.96
CA ILE A 139 7.10 19.39 5.43
C ILE A 139 8.23 19.22 6.44
N GLU A 140 9.05 20.26 6.60
CA GLU A 140 10.09 20.34 7.63
C GLU A 140 9.62 21.18 8.82
N SER A 141 9.02 20.57 9.84
CA SER A 141 8.56 21.29 11.04
C SER A 141 9.42 21.05 12.28
N VAL A 142 10.52 20.32 12.16
CA VAL A 142 11.39 19.97 13.30
C VAL A 142 12.65 20.82 13.32
N GLU A 143 13.38 20.86 12.21
CA GLU A 143 14.64 21.60 12.09
C GLU A 143 14.41 23.06 11.68
N VAL A 144 13.32 23.35 10.97
CA VAL A 144 12.94 24.70 10.56
C VAL A 144 11.77 25.19 11.40
N PRO A 145 11.94 26.29 12.17
CA PRO A 145 10.83 26.85 12.94
C PRO A 145 9.74 27.42 12.02
N HIS A 146 8.51 27.03 12.32
CA HIS A 146 7.28 27.51 11.67
C HIS A 146 6.29 28.05 12.70
N THR A 147 5.66 29.18 12.38
CA THR A 147 4.38 29.58 12.96
C THR A 147 3.26 28.66 12.45
N ALA A 148 2.10 28.66 13.10
CA ALA A 148 0.99 27.81 12.69
C ALA A 148 0.52 28.13 11.25
N ALA A 149 0.56 29.41 10.86
CA ALA A 149 0.25 29.83 9.49
C ALA A 149 1.28 29.29 8.48
N GLU A 150 2.58 29.36 8.80
CA GLU A 150 3.62 28.83 7.92
C GLU A 150 3.56 27.30 7.77
N VAL A 151 3.10 26.56 8.79
CA VAL A 151 2.82 25.11 8.64
C VAL A 151 1.75 24.87 7.57
N VAL A 152 0.65 25.64 7.59
CA VAL A 152 -0.40 25.54 6.57
C VAL A 152 0.13 25.91 5.19
N ASP A 153 0.92 26.98 5.09
CA ASP A 153 1.56 27.39 3.83
C ASP A 153 2.49 26.29 3.28
N ALA A 154 3.27 25.63 4.14
CA ALA A 154 4.13 24.52 3.74
C ALA A 154 3.32 23.30 3.27
N LEU A 155 2.21 22.95 3.94
CA LEU A 155 1.30 21.89 3.49
C LEU A 155 0.67 22.20 2.13
N HIS A 156 0.26 23.44 1.91
CA HIS A 156 -0.24 23.89 0.61
C HIS A 156 0.85 23.86 -0.46
N ALA A 157 2.08 24.25 -0.14
CA ALA A 157 3.21 24.18 -1.07
C ALA A 157 3.49 22.72 -1.49
N ALA A 158 3.56 21.81 -0.51
CA ALA A 158 3.83 20.39 -0.71
C ALA A 158 2.78 19.68 -1.59
N THR A 159 1.52 20.08 -1.48
CA THR A 159 0.39 19.48 -2.23
C THR A 159 0.02 20.25 -3.51
N SER A 160 0.63 21.42 -3.74
CA SER A 160 0.19 22.34 -4.80
C SER A 160 0.21 21.75 -6.21
N GLU A 161 1.22 20.95 -6.55
CA GLU A 161 1.38 20.43 -7.91
C GLU A 161 0.38 19.32 -8.25
N VAL A 162 -0.05 18.53 -7.26
CA VAL A 162 -1.11 17.52 -7.45
C VAL A 162 -2.50 18.18 -7.46
N VAL A 163 -2.73 19.16 -6.58
CA VAL A 163 -3.97 19.93 -6.54
C VAL A 163 -4.22 20.67 -7.84
N ARG A 164 -3.22 21.38 -8.39
CA ARG A 164 -3.35 22.10 -9.67
C ARG A 164 -3.63 21.19 -10.87
N ARG A 165 -3.19 19.93 -10.81
CA ARG A 165 -3.38 18.94 -11.88
C ARG A 165 -4.65 18.11 -11.71
N ASN A 166 -5.44 18.36 -10.66
CA ASN A 166 -6.57 17.53 -10.28
C ASN A 166 -6.19 16.05 -10.12
N LEU A 167 -4.97 15.78 -9.65
CA LEU A 167 -4.47 14.42 -9.49
C LEU A 167 -4.91 13.87 -8.13
N PRO A 168 -5.56 12.70 -8.09
CA PRO A 168 -5.80 11.95 -6.86
C PRO A 168 -4.51 11.73 -6.07
N TRP A 169 -4.54 11.99 -4.77
CA TRP A 169 -3.39 11.80 -3.90
C TRP A 169 -3.76 11.26 -2.52
N SER A 170 -2.79 10.67 -1.84
CA SER A 170 -2.90 10.18 -0.47
C SER A 170 -1.59 10.36 0.28
N MET A 171 -1.57 10.18 1.60
CA MET A 171 -0.39 10.40 2.42
C MET A 171 -0.33 9.57 3.69
N VAL A 172 0.89 9.37 4.18
CA VAL A 172 1.18 9.06 5.59
C VAL A 172 2.06 10.16 6.15
N PHE A 173 2.03 10.38 7.47
CA PHE A 173 2.96 11.28 8.11
C PHE A 173 4.34 10.66 8.29
N GLY A 174 5.36 11.51 8.28
CA GLY A 174 6.71 11.20 8.75
C GLY A 174 7.01 11.88 10.08
N ASN A 175 8.27 11.81 10.51
CA ASN A 175 8.71 12.37 11.79
C ASN A 175 9.01 13.87 11.73
N HIS A 176 9.24 14.45 10.54
CA HIS A 176 9.47 15.88 10.37
C HIS A 176 8.17 16.68 10.18
N ASP A 177 7.07 16.01 9.85
CA ASP A 177 5.78 16.68 9.66
C ASP A 177 5.24 17.31 10.95
N GLU A 178 5.32 16.60 12.08
CA GLU A 178 4.81 17.08 13.37
C GLU A 178 5.90 17.80 14.18
N GLY A 179 5.95 19.11 14.04
CA GLY A 179 6.78 19.98 14.87
C GLY A 179 6.18 20.31 16.23
N THR A 180 6.70 21.36 16.87
CA THR A 180 6.18 21.85 18.17
C THR A 180 4.92 22.73 18.03
N THR A 181 4.61 23.19 16.82
CA THR A 181 3.59 24.21 16.56
C THR A 181 2.21 23.65 16.23
N MET A 182 2.15 22.51 15.53
CA MET A 182 0.88 21.93 15.06
C MET A 182 0.94 20.41 15.11
N SER A 183 -0.06 19.79 15.72
CA SER A 183 -0.16 18.33 15.78
C SER A 183 -0.59 17.73 14.44
N ARG A 184 -0.23 16.46 14.18
CA ARG A 184 -0.69 15.69 13.00
C ARG A 184 -2.19 15.76 12.81
N ARG A 185 -2.96 15.73 13.90
CA ARG A 185 -4.44 15.78 13.84
C ARG A 185 -4.96 17.11 13.34
N VAL A 186 -4.33 18.22 13.75
CA VAL A 186 -4.70 19.57 13.27
C VAL A 186 -4.24 19.75 11.82
N MET A 187 -3.03 19.28 11.48
CA MET A 187 -2.54 19.26 10.10
C MET A 187 -3.47 18.46 9.19
N PHE A 188 -3.97 17.31 9.66
CA PHE A 188 -4.89 16.46 8.91
C PHE A 188 -6.17 17.20 8.54
N GLY A 189 -6.74 18.00 9.45
CA GLY A 189 -7.92 18.82 9.13
C GLY A 189 -7.67 19.80 7.97
N HIS A 190 -6.49 20.42 7.91
CA HIS A 190 -6.10 21.28 6.78
C HIS A 190 -5.91 20.48 5.48
N LEU A 191 -5.32 19.28 5.57
CA LEU A 191 -5.13 18.40 4.41
C LEU A 191 -6.45 17.84 3.87
N GLU A 192 -7.41 17.55 4.75
CA GLU A 192 -8.74 17.06 4.35
C GLU A 192 -9.43 18.09 3.47
N ASP A 193 -9.30 19.39 3.76
CA ASP A 193 -9.93 20.48 3.01
C ASP A 193 -9.45 20.62 1.56
N LEU A 194 -8.29 20.05 1.22
CA LEU A 194 -7.76 20.08 -0.13
C LEU A 194 -8.50 19.13 -1.08
N PRO A 195 -8.68 19.50 -2.35
CA PRO A 195 -9.38 18.66 -3.31
C PRO A 195 -8.52 17.44 -3.71
N PHE A 196 -9.19 16.38 -4.13
CA PHE A 196 -8.59 15.13 -4.60
C PHE A 196 -7.71 14.39 -3.57
N GLY A 197 -7.79 14.76 -2.29
CA GLY A 197 -7.14 14.05 -1.18
C GLY A 197 -7.95 12.83 -0.77
N TYR A 198 -7.49 11.64 -1.17
CA TYR A 198 -8.01 10.35 -0.72
C TYR A 198 -7.34 9.95 0.59
N ILE A 199 -7.60 10.72 1.63
CA ILE A 199 -7.03 10.53 2.96
C ILE A 199 -8.17 10.28 3.96
N ALA A 200 -7.85 9.61 5.07
CA ALA A 200 -8.72 9.63 6.24
C ALA A 200 -7.93 9.46 7.54
N MET A 201 -8.43 10.06 8.62
CA MET A 201 -7.79 9.93 9.93
C MET A 201 -7.68 8.48 10.40
N GLY A 202 -8.62 7.63 10.00
CA GLY A 202 -8.73 6.26 10.50
C GLY A 202 -9.36 6.20 11.89
N PRO A 203 -9.37 5.00 12.51
CA PRO A 203 -9.96 4.85 13.82
C PRO A 203 -9.16 5.55 14.92
N GLU A 204 -9.89 6.06 15.92
CA GLU A 204 -9.27 6.70 17.09
C GLU A 204 -8.68 5.66 18.05
N GLY A 205 -7.68 6.10 18.82
CA GLY A 205 -7.12 5.31 19.92
C GLY A 205 -6.25 4.12 19.50
N ILE A 206 -6.06 3.86 18.20
CA ILE A 206 -5.19 2.78 17.75
C ILE A 206 -3.72 3.19 17.67
N GLY A 207 -3.39 4.47 17.72
CA GLY A 207 -2.03 4.99 17.55
C GLY A 207 -1.81 5.64 16.18
N GLY A 208 -1.02 6.72 16.16
CA GLY A 208 -0.84 7.56 14.98
C GLY A 208 -2.11 8.29 14.52
N VAL A 209 -2.02 8.93 13.35
CA VAL A 209 -3.11 9.58 12.61
C VAL A 209 -2.94 9.24 11.14
N GLY A 210 -4.01 8.81 10.45
CA GLY A 210 -3.92 8.42 9.05
C GLY A 210 -3.74 6.91 8.86
N ASN A 211 -4.54 6.10 9.55
CA ASN A 211 -4.57 4.65 9.37
C ASN A 211 -5.79 4.23 8.55
N TYR A 212 -5.61 3.87 7.28
CA TYR A 212 -6.74 3.62 6.37
C TYR A 212 -6.35 2.72 5.19
N ALA A 213 -7.36 2.31 4.42
CA ALA A 213 -7.17 1.57 3.19
C ALA A 213 -8.01 2.16 2.06
N LEU A 214 -7.44 2.20 0.86
CA LEU A 214 -8.10 2.61 -0.37
C LEU A 214 -8.23 1.42 -1.32
N ARG A 215 -9.20 1.50 -2.23
CA ARG A 215 -9.47 0.48 -3.23
C ARG A 215 -9.43 1.11 -4.61
N VAL A 216 -8.65 0.50 -5.51
CA VAL A 216 -8.69 0.80 -6.94
C VAL A 216 -9.71 -0.13 -7.56
N GLN A 217 -10.62 0.40 -8.38
CA GLN A 217 -11.74 -0.32 -8.98
C GLN A 217 -11.55 -0.43 -10.49
N ALA A 218 -12.30 -1.36 -11.09
CA ALA A 218 -12.37 -1.45 -12.54
C ALA A 218 -13.25 -0.32 -13.12
N PRO A 219 -12.95 0.17 -14.34
CA PRO A 219 -13.86 1.08 -15.04
C PRO A 219 -15.25 0.49 -15.25
N GLN A 220 -16.28 1.34 -15.39
CA GLN A 220 -17.66 0.86 -15.59
C GLN A 220 -17.93 0.20 -16.96
N ASP A 221 -17.14 0.50 -17.99
CA ASP A 221 -17.30 -0.06 -19.32
C ASP A 221 -16.11 -0.95 -19.69
N GLY A 222 -16.35 -2.22 -20.06
CA GLY A 222 -15.30 -3.11 -20.59
C GLY A 222 -15.46 -4.60 -20.23
N PRO A 223 -14.61 -5.47 -20.80
CA PRO A 223 -14.70 -6.93 -20.62
C PRO A 223 -14.45 -7.41 -19.19
N TRP A 224 -13.86 -6.57 -18.33
CA TRP A 224 -13.72 -6.83 -16.89
C TRP A 224 -15.06 -6.87 -16.14
N ASN A 225 -16.12 -6.23 -16.68
CA ASN A 225 -17.45 -6.20 -16.07
C ASN A 225 -18.34 -7.39 -16.46
N ALA A 226 -17.89 -8.26 -17.38
CA ALA A 226 -18.55 -9.54 -17.64
C ALA A 226 -18.60 -10.42 -16.38
N ARG A 227 -17.72 -10.16 -15.41
CA ARG A 227 -17.85 -10.59 -14.02
C ARG A 227 -18.36 -9.40 -13.22
N LYS A 228 -19.67 -9.29 -12.99
CA LYS A 228 -20.32 -8.28 -12.13
C LYS A 228 -19.88 -8.33 -10.64
N SER A 229 -18.68 -8.83 -10.34
CA SER A 229 -18.27 -9.29 -9.01
C SER A 229 -16.81 -8.99 -8.64
N ILE A 230 -16.10 -8.11 -9.37
CA ILE A 230 -14.78 -7.64 -8.92
C ILE A 230 -14.89 -6.14 -8.59
N PRO A 231 -15.29 -5.78 -7.35
CA PRO A 231 -15.40 -4.37 -6.96
C PRO A 231 -14.02 -3.71 -6.81
N SER A 232 -12.97 -4.48 -6.52
CA SER A 232 -11.61 -4.00 -6.30
C SER A 232 -10.61 -4.73 -7.21
N LEU A 233 -9.61 -4.03 -7.72
CA LEU A 233 -8.50 -4.54 -8.52
C LEU A 233 -7.17 -4.54 -7.74
N LEU A 234 -6.98 -3.52 -6.91
CA LEU A 234 -5.79 -3.31 -6.09
C LEU A 234 -6.21 -2.64 -4.78
N ARG A 235 -5.55 -3.00 -3.68
CA ARG A 235 -5.74 -2.34 -2.39
C ARG A 235 -4.48 -1.59 -1.96
N LEU A 236 -4.65 -0.42 -1.36
CA LEU A 236 -3.57 0.41 -0.84
C LEU A 236 -3.80 0.61 0.66
N TYR A 237 -2.86 0.18 1.50
CA TYR A 237 -2.88 0.39 2.94
C TYR A 237 -1.96 1.56 3.33
N PHE A 238 -2.42 2.42 4.22
CA PHE A 238 -1.68 3.57 4.75
C PHE A 238 -1.70 3.47 6.28
N ILE A 239 -0.53 3.44 6.90
CA ILE A 239 -0.40 3.30 8.36
C ILE A 239 0.63 4.32 8.85
N ASP A 240 0.28 5.07 9.89
CA ASP A 240 1.19 6.04 10.51
C ASP A 240 2.18 5.34 11.44
N SER A 241 3.43 5.23 10.99
CA SER A 241 4.51 4.66 11.80
C SER A 241 5.09 5.74 12.70
N VAL A 242 4.86 5.66 14.01
CA VAL A 242 5.39 6.65 14.95
C VAL A 242 6.74 6.16 15.47
N LYS A 243 7.83 6.81 15.06
CA LYS A 243 9.22 6.43 15.41
C LYS A 243 9.57 4.99 15.00
N GLY A 244 9.08 4.55 13.83
CA GLY A 244 9.30 3.18 13.34
C GLY A 244 8.59 2.08 14.11
N LEU A 245 7.64 2.43 14.99
CA LEU A 245 6.86 1.47 15.75
C LEU A 245 5.39 1.47 15.32
N PHE A 246 4.77 0.31 15.50
CA PHE A 246 3.35 0.10 15.30
C PHE A 246 2.75 -0.45 16.58
N THR A 247 1.59 0.05 16.97
CA THR A 247 0.89 -0.48 18.14
C THR A 247 0.24 -1.83 17.80
N PRO A 248 -0.07 -2.67 18.79
CA PRO A 248 -0.90 -3.85 18.59
C PRO A 248 -2.25 -3.54 17.94
N SER A 249 -2.87 -2.40 18.26
CA SER A 249 -4.15 -1.98 17.68
C SER A 249 -4.05 -1.59 16.20
N GLN A 250 -2.90 -1.05 15.74
CA GLN A 250 -2.66 -0.83 14.30
C GLN A 250 -2.51 -2.15 13.55
N LEU A 251 -1.84 -3.14 14.16
CA LEU A 251 -1.74 -4.49 13.60
C LEU A 251 -3.11 -5.17 13.53
N GLU A 252 -3.90 -5.09 14.60
CA GLU A 252 -5.28 -5.60 14.63
C GLU A 252 -6.14 -4.94 13.55
N PHE A 253 -6.09 -3.61 13.45
CA PHE A 253 -6.83 -2.87 12.42
C PHE A 253 -6.52 -3.35 11.01
N VAL A 254 -5.25 -3.47 10.64
CA VAL A 254 -4.89 -3.83 9.25
C VAL A 254 -5.18 -5.31 8.95
N THR A 255 -4.99 -6.20 9.92
CA THR A 255 -5.32 -7.62 9.77
C THR A 255 -6.83 -7.84 9.67
N GLU A 256 -7.64 -7.10 10.44
CA GLU A 256 -9.10 -7.11 10.30
C GLU A 256 -9.57 -6.62 8.93
N LEU A 257 -8.99 -5.52 8.41
CA LEU A 257 -9.30 -5.02 7.07
C LEU A 257 -8.98 -6.04 5.97
N SER A 258 -7.83 -6.71 6.08
CA SER A 258 -7.43 -7.77 5.16
C SER A 258 -8.39 -8.96 5.23
N ALA A 259 -8.71 -9.43 6.45
CA ALA A 259 -9.64 -10.54 6.66
C ALA A 259 -11.05 -10.24 6.12
N ALA A 260 -11.57 -9.02 6.36
CA ALA A 260 -12.88 -8.60 5.89
C ALA A 260 -12.99 -8.58 4.35
N THR A 261 -11.86 -8.42 3.66
CA THR A 261 -11.79 -8.29 2.21
C THR A 261 -11.06 -9.44 1.51
N TYR A 262 -10.76 -10.51 2.25
CA TYR A 262 -10.01 -11.67 1.77
C TYR A 262 -10.65 -12.33 0.54
N HIS A 263 -11.98 -12.35 0.49
CA HIS A 263 -12.77 -12.92 -0.60
C HIS A 263 -12.60 -12.19 -1.95
N GLU A 264 -12.09 -10.95 -1.95
CA GLU A 264 -11.83 -10.19 -3.18
C GLU A 264 -10.58 -10.71 -3.92
N HIS A 265 -9.67 -11.40 -3.21
CA HIS A 265 -8.43 -11.97 -3.77
C HIS A 265 -7.58 -11.00 -4.61
N VAL A 266 -7.55 -9.73 -4.24
CA VAL A 266 -6.74 -8.69 -4.91
C VAL A 266 -5.35 -8.58 -4.29
N PRO A 267 -4.30 -8.23 -5.06
CA PRO A 267 -3.04 -7.83 -4.46
C PRO A 267 -3.20 -6.51 -3.71
N ALA A 268 -2.32 -6.28 -2.74
CA ALA A 268 -2.25 -5.03 -2.01
C ALA A 268 -0.82 -4.46 -1.94
N LEU A 269 -0.75 -3.15 -1.76
CA LEU A 269 0.48 -2.41 -1.44
C LEU A 269 0.30 -1.71 -0.11
N MET A 270 1.38 -1.54 0.64
CA MET A 270 1.36 -0.84 1.91
C MET A 270 2.37 0.31 1.92
N PHE A 271 1.97 1.44 2.48
CA PHE A 271 2.76 2.66 2.64
C PHE A 271 2.81 3.05 4.10
N PHE A 272 4.02 3.33 4.58
CA PHE A 272 4.30 3.96 5.88
C PHE A 272 5.69 4.60 5.81
N HIS A 273 5.99 5.57 6.67
CA HIS A 273 7.19 6.38 6.49
C HIS A 273 8.49 5.66 6.90
N HIS A 274 8.54 5.13 8.13
CA HIS A 274 9.75 4.52 8.69
C HIS A 274 9.96 3.07 8.22
N PRO A 275 11.19 2.64 7.93
CA PRO A 275 11.49 1.27 7.52
C PRO A 275 11.29 0.25 8.65
N LEU A 276 10.87 -0.97 8.27
CA LEU A 276 10.83 -2.12 9.18
C LEU A 276 12.23 -2.67 9.48
N HIS A 277 12.33 -3.54 10.49
CA HIS A 277 13.57 -4.26 10.82
C HIS A 277 14.14 -5.00 9.61
N GLU A 278 13.26 -5.60 8.81
CA GLU A 278 13.58 -6.45 7.67
C GLU A 278 14.24 -5.71 6.51
N PHE A 279 14.14 -4.37 6.44
CA PHE A 279 14.87 -3.57 5.44
C PHE A 279 16.38 -3.71 5.59
N LYS A 280 16.88 -3.96 6.81
CA LYS A 280 18.32 -4.20 7.08
C LYS A 280 18.88 -5.42 6.35
N GLN A 281 18.01 -6.34 5.92
CA GLN A 281 18.41 -7.60 5.27
C GLN A 281 18.77 -7.43 3.80
N TYR A 282 18.60 -6.23 3.23
CA TYR A 282 19.05 -5.95 1.88
C TYR A 282 20.56 -6.16 1.71
N VAL A 283 20.92 -6.79 0.60
CA VAL A 283 22.30 -6.99 0.15
C VAL A 283 22.44 -6.31 -1.21
N ASP A 284 23.46 -5.46 -1.37
CA ASP A 284 23.67 -4.73 -2.62
C ASP A 284 23.76 -5.70 -3.81
N GLY A 285 22.97 -5.40 -4.86
CA GLY A 285 22.82 -6.25 -6.05
C GLY A 285 21.68 -7.28 -5.97
N ASP A 286 21.09 -7.52 -4.80
CA ASP A 286 19.90 -8.36 -4.64
C ASP A 286 18.61 -7.53 -4.75
N GLY A 287 18.30 -7.08 -5.97
CA GLY A 287 17.11 -6.25 -6.24
C GLY A 287 17.41 -5.08 -7.17
N GLN A 288 16.68 -3.98 -6.99
CA GLN A 288 16.89 -2.71 -7.69
C GLN A 288 17.31 -1.63 -6.69
N GLY A 289 18.16 -0.69 -7.09
CA GLY A 289 18.61 0.44 -6.26
C GLY A 289 19.84 0.08 -5.43
N GLN A 290 20.15 0.90 -4.43
CA GLN A 290 21.36 0.83 -3.62
C GLN A 290 21.07 1.22 -2.17
N ARG A 291 21.81 0.60 -1.23
CA ARG A 291 21.85 1.05 0.16
C ARG A 291 23.01 2.03 0.32
N LEU A 292 22.68 3.30 0.45
CA LEU A 292 23.64 4.39 0.55
C LEU A 292 23.75 4.98 1.96
N GLU A 293 22.87 4.57 2.87
CA GLU A 293 23.00 4.86 4.30
C GLU A 293 22.50 3.72 5.17
N LYS A 294 22.82 3.81 6.46
CA LYS A 294 22.34 2.85 7.46
C LYS A 294 20.83 3.02 7.62
N VAL A 295 20.09 1.90 7.59
CA VAL A 295 18.67 1.88 7.97
C VAL A 295 18.52 2.41 9.39
N SER A 296 17.85 3.55 9.55
CA SER A 296 17.78 4.30 10.81
C SER A 296 16.86 3.68 11.85
N HIS A 297 15.85 2.92 11.40
CA HIS A 297 14.81 2.34 12.25
C HIS A 297 14.75 0.81 12.17
N GLY A 298 13.76 0.23 12.84
CA GLY A 298 13.59 -1.22 12.91
C GLY A 298 14.59 -1.89 13.86
N ASP A 299 15.03 -1.25 14.94
CA ASP A 299 15.74 -1.95 16.03
C ASP A 299 14.79 -2.79 16.89
N HIS A 300 13.51 -2.42 16.91
CA HIS A 300 12.44 -3.18 17.54
C HIS A 300 11.48 -3.69 16.47
N ASN A 301 11.24 -5.00 16.45
CA ASN A 301 10.27 -5.60 15.57
C ASN A 301 8.87 -5.49 16.21
N SER A 302 7.99 -4.69 15.59
CA SER A 302 6.60 -4.53 16.05
C SER A 302 5.69 -5.70 15.64
N GLY A 303 6.21 -6.69 14.90
CA GLY A 303 5.45 -7.81 14.34
C GLY A 303 4.73 -7.49 13.03
N MET A 304 4.92 -6.28 12.48
CA MET A 304 4.25 -5.84 11.26
C MET A 304 4.60 -6.73 10.06
N PHE A 305 5.89 -7.02 9.82
CA PHE A 305 6.29 -7.88 8.71
C PHE A 305 5.61 -9.25 8.74
N ASP A 306 5.62 -9.91 9.90
CA ASP A 306 4.99 -11.22 10.09
C ASP A 306 3.47 -11.16 9.89
N ALA A 307 2.81 -10.08 10.35
CA ALA A 307 1.39 -9.86 10.13
C ALA A 307 1.07 -9.73 8.63
N LEU A 308 1.85 -8.94 7.89
CA LEU A 308 1.68 -8.76 6.44
C LEU A 308 1.94 -10.06 5.67
N ALA A 309 2.95 -10.82 6.07
CA ALA A 309 3.24 -12.12 5.49
C ALA A 309 2.08 -13.11 5.69
N GLN A 310 1.45 -13.10 6.88
CA GLN A 310 0.29 -13.93 7.20
C GLN A 310 -0.99 -13.48 6.47
N MET A 311 -1.21 -12.16 6.33
CA MET A 311 -2.32 -11.59 5.56
C MET A 311 -2.27 -12.07 4.10
N GLY A 312 -1.08 -12.10 3.51
CA GLY A 312 -0.82 -12.71 2.21
C GLY A 312 -1.42 -11.97 1.01
N ASP A 313 -2.12 -10.85 1.19
CA ASP A 313 -2.58 -9.97 0.11
C ASP A 313 -1.53 -8.90 -0.25
N VAL A 314 -0.80 -8.38 0.74
CA VAL A 314 0.28 -7.40 0.54
C VAL A 314 1.45 -8.02 -0.23
N LYS A 315 1.90 -7.33 -1.28
CA LYS A 315 2.99 -7.76 -2.18
C LYS A 315 4.21 -6.85 -2.14
N GLY A 316 4.01 -5.60 -1.78
CA GLY A 316 5.06 -4.60 -1.66
C GLY A 316 4.77 -3.63 -0.53
N VAL A 317 5.82 -3.30 0.22
CA VAL A 317 5.86 -2.31 1.28
C VAL A 317 6.77 -1.17 0.82
N PHE A 318 6.26 0.06 0.86
CA PHE A 318 6.92 1.24 0.34
C PHE A 318 7.11 2.29 1.43
N VAL A 319 8.36 2.72 1.63
CA VAL A 319 8.77 3.60 2.74
C VAL A 319 9.64 4.77 2.28
N GLY A 320 9.90 5.70 3.19
CA GLY A 320 10.78 6.86 2.99
C GLY A 320 11.87 6.92 4.07
N HIS A 321 12.05 8.09 4.67
CA HIS A 321 12.79 8.37 5.90
C HIS A 321 14.32 8.36 5.78
N ASP A 322 14.89 7.31 5.15
CA ASP A 322 16.33 7.24 4.85
C ASP A 322 16.55 7.70 3.40
N HIS A 323 16.82 9.00 3.21
CA HIS A 323 16.75 9.68 1.91
C HIS A 323 17.74 9.11 0.86
N PHE A 324 18.84 8.54 1.32
CA PHE A 324 19.89 8.00 0.46
C PHE A 324 19.58 6.56 0.04
N ASN A 325 18.70 5.86 0.75
CA ASN A 325 18.29 4.53 0.35
C ASN A 325 17.19 4.61 -0.72
N ASP A 326 17.35 3.82 -1.78
CA ASP A 326 16.34 3.70 -2.85
C ASP A 326 16.11 2.25 -3.27
N TYR A 327 16.65 1.30 -2.52
CA TYR A 327 16.58 -0.10 -2.89
C TYR A 327 15.18 -0.70 -2.74
N CYS A 328 14.91 -1.73 -3.54
CA CYS A 328 13.71 -2.55 -3.52
C CYS A 328 14.10 -4.00 -3.78
N PHE A 329 13.77 -4.88 -2.84
CA PHE A 329 14.20 -6.28 -2.87
C PHE A 329 13.14 -7.23 -2.35
N TYR A 330 13.27 -8.50 -2.71
CA TYR A 330 12.36 -9.55 -2.28
C TYR A 330 12.84 -10.15 -0.95
N ASN A 331 12.08 -9.90 0.10
CA ASN A 331 12.23 -10.56 1.39
C ASN A 331 10.99 -11.42 1.64
N ALA A 332 11.08 -12.70 1.27
CA ALA A 332 9.91 -13.56 1.11
C ALA A 332 8.97 -13.51 2.34
N PRO A 333 7.66 -13.28 2.14
CA PRO A 333 6.94 -13.23 0.85
C PRO A 333 6.72 -11.80 0.30
N LEU A 334 7.37 -10.78 0.84
CA LEU A 334 7.12 -9.37 0.55
C LEU A 334 8.26 -8.73 -0.26
N HIS A 335 7.96 -7.71 -1.04
CA HIS A 335 8.98 -6.76 -1.47
C HIS A 335 9.04 -5.58 -0.50
N LEU A 336 10.25 -5.17 -0.14
CA LEU A 336 10.51 -4.03 0.74
C LEU A 336 11.26 -2.96 -0.05
N CYS A 337 10.67 -1.78 -0.21
CA CYS A 337 11.12 -0.79 -1.19
C CYS A 337 11.17 0.62 -0.59
N TYR A 338 12.33 1.25 -0.63
CA TYR A 338 12.45 2.69 -0.38
C TYR A 338 11.99 3.49 -1.59
N GLY A 339 11.32 4.61 -1.35
CA GLY A 339 10.90 5.56 -2.38
C GLY A 339 12.05 6.37 -2.99
N GLY A 340 13.20 6.38 -2.33
CA GLY A 340 14.28 7.34 -2.58
C GLY A 340 14.08 8.60 -1.74
N GLY A 341 14.67 9.72 -2.15
CA GLY A 341 14.48 11.02 -1.52
C GLY A 341 14.32 12.08 -2.62
N VAL A 342 13.13 12.68 -2.72
CA VAL A 342 12.81 13.65 -3.78
C VAL A 342 13.24 15.07 -3.40
N GLY A 343 13.41 15.33 -2.10
CA GLY A 343 13.56 16.65 -1.54
C GLY A 343 14.81 17.41 -1.95
N TYR A 344 14.63 18.72 -2.11
CA TYR A 344 15.66 19.75 -2.12
C TYR A 344 15.36 20.74 -0.98
N GLY A 345 16.15 21.80 -0.83
CA GLY A 345 15.96 22.76 0.27
C GLY A 345 16.35 22.12 1.60
N ALA A 346 15.39 22.03 2.54
CA ALA A 346 15.66 21.51 3.88
C ALA A 346 15.97 20.00 3.91
N ALA A 347 15.48 19.22 2.93
CA ALA A 347 15.77 17.80 2.84
C ALA A 347 17.27 17.52 2.71
N TYR A 348 17.81 16.67 3.60
CA TYR A 348 19.19 16.22 3.50
C TYR A 348 19.39 15.33 2.26
N GLY A 349 20.61 15.27 1.76
CA GLY A 349 20.98 14.56 0.53
C GLY A 349 22.44 14.18 0.46
N PHE A 350 22.79 13.39 -0.55
CA PHE A 350 24.18 13.09 -0.89
C PHE A 350 24.54 13.72 -2.23
N GLU A 351 25.67 14.44 -2.28
CA GLU A 351 26.02 15.31 -3.42
C GLU A 351 26.18 14.55 -4.75
N TYR A 352 26.57 13.26 -4.71
CA TYR A 352 26.77 12.41 -5.88
C TYR A 352 25.57 11.51 -6.20
N THR A 353 24.47 11.64 -5.45
CA THR A 353 23.26 10.87 -5.67
C THR A 353 22.15 11.81 -6.14
N PRO A 354 21.66 11.65 -7.39
CA PRO A 354 20.52 12.40 -7.86
C PRO A 354 19.32 12.23 -6.93
N ARG A 355 18.54 13.31 -6.74
CA ARG A 355 17.22 13.21 -6.12
C ARG A 355 16.33 12.33 -6.99
N ARG A 356 15.43 11.57 -6.38
CA ARG A 356 14.65 10.56 -7.10
C ARG A 356 13.32 10.27 -6.43
N ALA A 357 12.40 9.77 -7.23
CA ALA A 357 11.13 9.24 -6.80
C ALA A 357 10.98 7.81 -7.30
N ARG A 358 10.03 7.09 -6.71
CA ARG A 358 9.69 5.74 -7.13
C ARG A 358 8.35 5.72 -7.84
N VAL A 359 8.30 5.08 -9.00
CA VAL A 359 7.07 4.82 -9.72
C VAL A 359 6.66 3.37 -9.47
N ILE A 360 5.37 3.14 -9.27
CA ILE A 360 4.78 1.82 -9.06
C ILE A 360 3.64 1.66 -10.05
N GLU A 361 3.59 0.56 -10.77
CA GLU A 361 2.58 0.32 -11.80
C GLU A 361 1.99 -1.07 -11.64
N TRP A 362 0.68 -1.10 -11.38
CA TRP A 362 -0.13 -2.30 -11.51
C TRP A 362 -0.69 -2.37 -12.94
N THR A 363 -0.59 -3.53 -13.56
CA THR A 363 -1.19 -3.82 -14.87
C THR A 363 -1.99 -5.10 -14.81
N TRP A 364 -3.09 -5.13 -15.54
CA TRP A 364 -3.91 -6.31 -15.73
C TRP A 364 -4.16 -6.56 -17.20
N LYS A 365 -3.92 -7.80 -17.61
CA LYS A 365 -4.24 -8.36 -18.92
C LYS A 365 -5.08 -9.61 -18.72
N THR A 366 -5.67 -10.12 -19.79
CA THR A 366 -6.51 -11.33 -19.75
C THR A 366 -5.79 -12.57 -19.23
N ASP A 367 -4.47 -12.65 -19.35
CA ASP A 367 -3.66 -13.81 -18.97
C ASP A 367 -2.87 -13.62 -17.66
N ALA A 368 -2.64 -12.39 -17.22
CA ALA A 368 -1.90 -12.10 -15.99
C ALA A 368 -2.12 -10.67 -15.48
N GLU A 369 -1.86 -10.50 -14.20
CA GLU A 369 -1.63 -9.20 -13.59
C GLU A 369 -0.20 -9.09 -13.04
N ARG A 370 0.33 -7.87 -13.01
CA ARG A 370 1.70 -7.58 -12.56
C ARG A 370 1.76 -6.29 -11.77
N ILE A 371 2.63 -6.26 -10.77
CA ILE A 371 3.10 -5.02 -10.15
C ILE A 371 4.58 -4.88 -10.48
N THR A 372 4.94 -3.74 -11.02
CA THR A 372 6.33 -3.35 -11.28
C THR A 372 6.63 -2.01 -10.64
N THR A 373 7.91 -1.75 -10.39
CA THR A 373 8.38 -0.46 -9.86
C THR A 373 9.70 -0.07 -10.49
N TRP A 374 9.99 1.22 -10.55
CA TRP A 374 11.28 1.73 -11.03
C TRP A 374 11.59 3.07 -10.38
N LEU A 375 12.84 3.47 -10.46
CA LEU A 375 13.33 4.77 -9.99
C LEU A 375 13.31 5.77 -11.14
N HIS A 376 12.89 7.00 -10.83
CA HIS A 376 13.01 8.14 -11.72
C HIS A 376 13.83 9.21 -11.00
N GLU A 377 15.07 9.36 -11.40
CA GLU A 377 15.98 10.37 -10.87
C GLU A 377 15.75 11.72 -11.56
N ASP A 378 16.29 12.78 -10.96
CA ASP A 378 16.26 14.12 -11.53
C ASP A 378 17.17 14.21 -12.75
N LEU A 379 16.55 14.02 -13.93
CA LEU A 379 17.21 14.09 -15.23
C LEU A 379 17.89 15.44 -15.47
N SER A 380 17.33 16.52 -14.90
CA SER A 380 17.91 17.85 -15.04
C SER A 380 19.25 17.99 -14.30
N MET A 381 19.51 17.11 -13.33
CA MET A 381 20.75 16.98 -12.59
C MET A 381 21.59 15.77 -13.04
N GLY A 382 21.32 15.24 -14.24
CA GLY A 382 22.07 14.12 -14.82
C GLY A 382 21.66 12.76 -14.27
N GLY A 383 20.51 12.66 -13.61
CA GLY A 383 19.90 11.40 -13.24
C GLY A 383 19.39 10.61 -14.45
N THR A 384 18.92 9.42 -14.17
CA THR A 384 18.42 8.42 -15.11
C THR A 384 17.05 7.89 -14.70
N VAL A 385 16.40 7.15 -15.61
CA VAL A 385 15.23 6.33 -15.28
C VAL A 385 15.70 4.88 -15.32
N SER A 386 15.51 4.15 -14.22
CA SER A 386 15.92 2.75 -14.15
C SER A 386 14.98 1.85 -14.94
N ASP A 387 15.44 0.63 -15.24
CA ASP A 387 14.57 -0.43 -15.75
C ASP A 387 13.44 -0.77 -14.75
N LYS A 388 12.37 -1.42 -15.24
CA LYS A 388 11.28 -1.90 -14.39
C LYS A 388 11.72 -3.13 -13.59
N TYR A 389 11.54 -3.07 -12.27
CA TYR A 389 11.71 -4.17 -11.34
C TYR A 389 10.36 -4.81 -11.00
N LYS A 390 10.30 -6.14 -10.99
CA LYS A 390 9.05 -6.89 -10.78
C LYS A 390 8.81 -7.15 -9.29
N VAL A 391 7.68 -6.66 -8.77
CA VAL A 391 7.22 -6.87 -7.39
C VAL A 391 6.24 -8.03 -7.29
N PHE A 392 5.36 -8.19 -8.28
CA PHE A 392 4.33 -9.22 -8.24
C PHE A 392 3.95 -9.66 -9.64
N GLU A 393 3.61 -10.93 -9.79
CA GLU A 393 2.99 -11.48 -10.98
C GLU A 393 2.07 -12.63 -10.60
N ARG A 394 0.84 -12.61 -11.12
CA ARG A 394 -0.10 -13.71 -11.01
C ARG A 394 -0.70 -13.99 -12.37
N LYS A 395 -0.50 -15.21 -12.87
CA LYS A 395 -1.15 -15.68 -14.09
C LYS A 395 -2.60 -16.02 -13.80
N HIS A 396 -3.51 -15.57 -14.64
CA HIS A 396 -4.88 -16.02 -14.63
C HIS A 396 -4.95 -17.39 -15.28
N ALA A 397 -5.70 -18.31 -14.68
CA ALA A 397 -6.02 -19.56 -15.37
C ALA A 397 -6.73 -19.18 -16.69
N ARG A 398 -6.23 -19.69 -17.82
CA ARG A 398 -6.97 -19.59 -19.09
C ARG A 398 -8.33 -20.23 -18.84
N GLN A 399 -9.38 -19.42 -18.65
CA GLN A 399 -10.71 -19.92 -18.89
C GLN A 399 -10.66 -20.41 -20.33
N LYS A 400 -10.93 -21.71 -20.55
CA LYS A 400 -11.35 -22.17 -21.86
C LYS A 400 -12.60 -21.34 -22.17
N LEU A 401 -12.41 -20.21 -22.83
CA LEU A 401 -13.43 -19.57 -23.63
C LEU A 401 -13.80 -20.65 -24.65
N ARG A 402 -14.77 -21.50 -24.28
CA ARG A 402 -15.44 -22.32 -25.27
C ARG A 402 -16.09 -21.30 -26.18
N ALA A 403 -15.53 -21.16 -27.38
CA ALA A 403 -16.26 -20.61 -28.49
C ALA A 403 -17.58 -21.38 -28.54
N HIS A 404 -18.67 -20.73 -28.15
CA HIS A 404 -19.98 -21.10 -28.66
C HIS A 404 -20.08 -20.44 -30.04
N ASP A 405 -19.28 -20.96 -30.96
CA ASP A 405 -19.67 -21.00 -32.36
C ASP A 405 -20.46 -22.30 -32.54
N ASP A 406 -21.49 -22.22 -33.40
CA ASP A 406 -22.48 -23.24 -33.74
C ASP A 406 -23.62 -23.43 -32.73
N MET A 407 -24.75 -22.74 -32.98
CA MET A 407 -25.98 -23.40 -33.44
C MET A 407 -27.15 -22.41 -33.48
N PHE A 408 -27.30 -21.66 -34.58
CA PHE A 408 -28.60 -21.27 -35.13
C PHE A 408 -28.48 -21.19 -36.66
N LEU A 409 -28.46 -22.37 -37.28
CA LEU A 409 -29.00 -22.62 -38.60
C LEU A 409 -30.15 -23.61 -38.39
N VAL A 410 -31.38 -23.11 -38.40
CA VAL A 410 -32.58 -23.53 -39.16
C VAL A 410 -33.70 -22.57 -38.78
#